data_AF-A0A5C7AW37-F1
#
_entry.id   AF-A0A5C7AW37-F1
#
_cell.length_a   1.000
_cell.length_b   1.000
_cell.length_c   1.000
_cell.angle_alpha   90.00
_cell.angle_beta   90.00
_cell.angle_gamma   90.00
#
_symmetry.space_group_name_H-M   'P 1'
#
loop_
_entity.id
_entity.type
_entity.pdbx_description
1 polymer ?
#
loop_
_entity_poly.entity_id
_entity_poly.type
_entity_poly.pdbx_seq_one_letter_code
_entity_poly.pdbx_strand_id
1 'polypeptide(L)'
;MRFLLIALFIFPGLAIAQNPYPQDYFSNPLEIPLILSGTFAELRSNHFHSGIDIKTQQRVGLKVKASADGFVSRIKVSHYGYGKALYITHPNGYTTVYAHLQKFSPEIEAYVKKQQYKKESYEIELFPSAETLLVKKDSLIAYSGNSGGSGGPHLHYEIRDNQERPINPMLFGIDIADTSGPYVKSVYAYPLDKNAFINNSNEKQKLRLIPLNNGDYAVENIQAVGNIGIGIETNDRQNYAPNANGVYNIQTFFNGNRNFELDFKRFSFSETKHINQLIDYEHYATKRQRIQKLFKKNNPLSIFKSVVNNGVLHIKDSAYAVYKIRIADFKNNETWVTLNIKGEKSPTAKPTETKITPYYIKANQTTNLKEGAVSVDFYKDTFYDDFYLDFELHNDTLKLHKDVMAAKKYFNITYNVSNYNTTDKRKLYIARLVGSKQYPAYTTTKRKENTLIASTKTLGTYALATDTINPTITPINFKNNQWMSNYHYLKIKIDDVGSGISNYRATVNGKWILMEYDYKTKTLTHSFSDGVVTDTKNNLKLIVTDNVGNNSTFETLFYRK
;
A
#
# COMPACT_ATOMS: atom_id res chain seq x y z
N MET A 1 -16.53 -48.17 62.02
CA MET A 1 -15.68 -47.26 61.22
C MET A 1 -16.33 -47.05 59.86
N ARG A 2 -16.66 -45.79 59.55
CA ARG A 2 -17.24 -45.33 58.28
C ARG A 2 -16.14 -45.31 57.21
N PHE A 3 -16.45 -45.77 56.00
CA PHE A 3 -15.76 -45.33 54.79
C PHE A 3 -16.80 -44.87 53.77
N LEU A 4 -16.94 -43.56 53.65
CA LEU A 4 -17.72 -42.88 52.63
C LEU A 4 -16.81 -42.73 51.40
N LEU A 5 -17.09 -43.43 50.31
CA LEU A 5 -16.42 -43.21 49.03
C LEU A 5 -17.02 -41.96 48.37
N ILE A 6 -16.26 -40.87 48.31
CA ILE A 6 -16.59 -39.68 47.54
C ILE A 6 -16.09 -39.91 46.12
N ALA A 7 -17.01 -40.14 45.19
CA ALA A 7 -16.73 -40.16 43.76
C ALA A 7 -16.54 -38.72 43.26
N LEU A 8 -15.30 -38.34 42.93
CA LEU A 8 -14.98 -37.05 42.35
C LEU A 8 -15.27 -37.10 40.83
N PHE A 9 -16.42 -36.56 40.41
CA PHE A 9 -16.69 -36.31 39.00
C PHE A 9 -15.85 -35.12 38.51
N ILE A 10 -14.74 -35.40 37.84
CA ILE A 10 -13.97 -34.39 37.11
C ILE A 10 -14.71 -34.14 35.80
N PHE A 11 -15.54 -33.10 35.75
CA PHE A 11 -16.05 -32.55 34.49
C PHE A 11 -14.88 -31.89 33.75
N PRO A 12 -14.51 -32.32 32.53
CA PRO A 12 -13.61 -31.54 31.70
C PRO A 12 -14.37 -30.31 31.22
N GLY A 13 -14.12 -29.17 31.86
CA GLY A 13 -14.56 -27.89 31.34
C GLY A 13 -13.92 -27.68 29.97
N LEU A 14 -14.72 -27.82 28.92
CA LEU A 14 -14.35 -27.37 27.58
C LEU A 14 -14.07 -25.86 27.69
N ALA A 15 -12.79 -25.50 27.77
CA ALA A 15 -12.35 -24.13 27.59
C ALA A 15 -12.62 -23.77 26.12
N ILE A 16 -13.83 -23.31 25.83
CA ILE A 16 -14.10 -22.59 24.59
C ILE A 16 -13.15 -21.39 24.64
N ALA A 17 -12.13 -21.40 23.77
CA ALA A 17 -11.30 -20.22 23.56
C ALA A 17 -12.24 -19.10 23.12
N GLN A 18 -12.59 -18.22 24.05
CA GLN A 18 -13.47 -17.09 23.75
C GLN A 18 -12.74 -16.20 22.75
N ASN A 19 -13.38 -15.89 21.62
CA ASN A 19 -12.89 -14.86 20.73
C ASN A 19 -12.76 -13.57 21.57
N PRO A 20 -11.56 -12.99 21.75
CA PRO A 20 -11.37 -11.85 22.63
C PRO A 20 -12.00 -10.56 22.08
N TYR A 21 -12.50 -10.60 20.83
CA TYR A 21 -13.11 -9.47 20.15
C TYR A 21 -14.65 -9.54 20.25
N PRO A 22 -15.34 -8.41 20.48
CA PRO A 22 -16.80 -8.39 20.54
C PRO A 22 -17.40 -8.72 19.17
N GLN A 23 -18.35 -9.66 19.13
CA GLN A 23 -18.97 -10.13 17.88
C GLN A 23 -20.16 -9.27 17.42
N ASP A 24 -20.95 -8.73 18.35
CA ASP A 24 -22.21 -8.03 17.99
C ASP A 24 -22.14 -6.51 18.18
N TYR A 25 -20.98 -6.00 18.60
CA TYR A 25 -20.81 -4.56 18.87
C TYR A 25 -20.83 -3.74 17.59
N PHE A 26 -20.12 -4.18 16.55
CA PHE A 26 -20.00 -3.49 15.27
C PHE A 26 -20.99 -4.05 14.24
N SER A 27 -21.88 -3.21 13.70
CA SER A 27 -22.71 -3.56 12.54
C SER A 27 -21.96 -3.42 11.23
N ASN A 28 -22.54 -3.97 10.16
CA ASN A 28 -21.99 -3.80 8.82
C ASN A 28 -22.06 -2.33 8.38
N PRO A 29 -20.98 -1.78 7.80
CA PRO A 29 -20.93 -0.36 7.43
C PRO A 29 -21.75 -0.02 6.17
N LEU A 30 -22.27 -1.03 5.45
CA LEU A 30 -23.11 -0.90 4.27
C LEU A 30 -24.33 -1.83 4.37
N GLU A 31 -25.46 -1.39 3.82
CA GLU A 31 -26.71 -2.16 3.73
C GLU A 31 -26.82 -2.98 2.44
N ILE A 32 -25.74 -3.67 2.09
CA ILE A 32 -25.67 -4.59 0.95
C ILE A 32 -24.94 -5.86 1.37
N PRO A 33 -25.09 -6.98 0.64
CA PRO A 33 -24.21 -8.13 0.83
C PRO A 33 -22.74 -7.72 0.72
N LEU A 34 -21.94 -8.13 1.71
CA LEU A 34 -20.53 -7.77 1.78
C LEU A 34 -19.72 -8.70 0.88
N ILE A 35 -19.15 -8.15 -0.18
CA ILE A 35 -18.24 -8.83 -1.11
C ILE A 35 -16.94 -8.05 -1.16
N LEU A 36 -15.81 -8.71 -0.94
CA LEU A 36 -14.52 -8.01 -0.82
C LEU A 36 -13.78 -7.91 -2.16
N SER A 37 -13.19 -6.75 -2.42
CA SER A 37 -12.15 -6.52 -3.44
C SER A 37 -10.73 -6.60 -2.88
N GLY A 38 -10.59 -6.67 -1.56
CA GLY A 38 -9.32 -6.79 -0.85
C GLY A 38 -9.55 -7.12 0.63
N THR A 39 -8.69 -7.96 1.19
CA THR A 39 -8.73 -8.47 2.56
C THR A 39 -7.63 -7.86 3.43
N PHE A 40 -7.77 -8.05 4.73
CA PHE A 40 -6.84 -7.56 5.71
C PHE A 40 -5.43 -8.15 5.54
N ALA A 41 -4.42 -7.31 5.76
CA ALA A 41 -2.99 -7.62 5.64
C ALA A 41 -2.54 -8.17 4.28
N GLU A 42 -3.29 -7.90 3.21
CA GLU A 42 -2.80 -8.11 1.86
C GLU A 42 -1.53 -7.31 1.56
N LEU A 43 -0.63 -7.91 0.78
CA LEU A 43 0.62 -7.29 0.36
C LEU A 43 0.37 -6.19 -0.69
N ARG A 44 0.48 -4.92 -0.29
CA ARG A 44 0.50 -3.77 -1.21
C ARG A 44 1.94 -3.41 -1.58
N SER A 45 2.14 -2.36 -2.37
CA SER A 45 3.48 -1.99 -2.89
C SER A 45 4.55 -1.83 -1.81
N ASN A 46 4.23 -1.19 -0.69
CA ASN A 46 5.18 -0.89 0.40
C ASN A 46 4.54 -0.95 1.80
N HIS A 47 3.37 -1.57 1.95
CA HIS A 47 2.67 -1.72 3.22
C HIS A 47 1.66 -2.89 3.16
N PHE A 48 1.18 -3.31 4.33
CA PHE A 48 0.02 -4.18 4.45
C PHE A 48 -1.28 -3.40 4.30
N HIS A 49 -2.27 -4.02 3.66
CA HIS A 49 -3.63 -3.49 3.64
C HIS A 49 -4.24 -3.51 5.05
N SER A 50 -4.64 -2.35 5.59
CA SER A 50 -5.03 -2.18 7.00
C SER A 50 -6.51 -2.41 7.31
N GLY A 51 -7.28 -2.85 6.32
CA GLY A 51 -8.71 -3.06 6.44
C GLY A 51 -9.22 -4.09 5.46
N ILE A 52 -10.52 -4.04 5.22
CA ILE A 52 -11.19 -4.75 4.13
C ILE A 52 -11.73 -3.73 3.13
N ASP A 53 -11.63 -4.07 1.84
CA ASP A 53 -12.19 -3.27 0.75
C ASP A 53 -13.52 -3.89 0.34
N ILE A 54 -14.64 -3.29 0.73
CA ILE A 54 -15.98 -3.78 0.45
C ILE A 54 -16.46 -3.19 -0.88
N LYS A 55 -16.77 -4.06 -1.84
CA LYS A 55 -17.26 -3.65 -3.17
C LYS A 55 -18.59 -2.94 -3.04
N THR A 56 -18.74 -1.86 -3.79
CA THR A 56 -19.98 -1.07 -3.82
C THR A 56 -20.74 -1.27 -5.11
N GLN A 57 -20.76 -2.51 -5.64
CA GLN A 57 -21.47 -2.87 -6.89
C GLN A 57 -21.11 -1.94 -8.07
N GLN A 58 -19.83 -1.57 -8.19
CA GLN A 58 -19.29 -0.66 -9.22
C GLN A 58 -19.88 0.76 -9.21
N ARG A 59 -20.57 1.17 -8.13
CA ARG A 59 -21.16 2.51 -7.97
C ARG A 59 -20.57 3.24 -6.78
N VAL A 60 -20.55 4.57 -6.89
CA VAL A 60 -20.32 5.49 -5.78
C VAL A 60 -21.67 5.92 -5.19
N GLY A 61 -21.67 6.47 -3.99
CA GLY A 61 -22.84 7.10 -3.39
C GLY A 61 -23.72 6.19 -2.53
N LEU A 62 -23.24 5.01 -2.13
CA LEU A 62 -24.01 4.17 -1.18
C LEU A 62 -23.93 4.75 0.22
N LYS A 63 -25.03 4.67 0.96
CA LYS A 63 -25.06 5.10 2.36
C LYS A 63 -24.06 4.27 3.16
N VAL A 64 -23.14 4.95 3.82
CA VAL A 64 -22.19 4.37 4.78
C VAL A 64 -22.70 4.72 6.17
N LYS A 65 -22.78 3.70 7.01
CA LYS A 65 -23.32 3.79 8.37
C LYS A 65 -22.22 3.67 9.42
N ALA A 66 -22.44 4.30 10.57
CA ALA A 66 -21.59 4.08 11.73
C ALA A 66 -21.81 2.66 12.26
N SER A 67 -20.73 1.88 12.37
CA SER A 67 -20.81 0.49 12.82
C SER A 67 -21.15 0.38 14.31
N ALA A 68 -20.94 1.44 15.10
CA ALA A 68 -21.31 1.50 16.51
C ALA A 68 -21.45 2.96 16.99
N ASP A 69 -22.04 3.14 18.17
CA ASP A 69 -22.08 4.42 18.87
C ASP A 69 -20.67 4.98 19.11
N GLY A 70 -20.51 6.29 19.02
CA GLY A 70 -19.23 6.94 19.26
C GLY A 70 -19.21 8.41 18.87
N PHE A 71 -18.02 8.92 18.59
CA PHE A 71 -17.83 10.28 18.08
C PHE A 71 -16.80 10.29 16.96
N VAL A 72 -16.92 11.26 16.05
CA VAL A 72 -15.92 11.48 15.01
C VAL A 72 -14.66 12.08 15.62
N SER A 73 -13.61 11.27 15.76
CA SER A 73 -12.34 11.66 16.40
C SER A 73 -11.32 12.25 15.43
N ARG A 74 -11.43 11.90 14.14
CA ARG A 74 -10.57 12.46 13.09
C ARG A 74 -11.30 12.48 11.75
N ILE A 75 -11.07 13.54 10.99
CA ILE A 75 -11.47 13.66 9.58
C ILE A 75 -10.21 13.99 8.78
N LYS A 76 -10.02 13.30 7.67
CA LYS A 76 -8.94 13.59 6.73
C LYS A 76 -9.48 13.67 5.32
N VAL A 77 -9.13 14.75 4.61
CA VAL A 77 -9.39 14.93 3.19
C VAL A 77 -8.05 15.16 2.50
N SER A 78 -7.71 14.28 1.57
CA SER A 78 -6.50 14.39 0.76
C SER A 78 -6.74 13.96 -0.68
N HIS A 79 -5.90 14.39 -1.62
CA HIS A 79 -5.97 13.96 -3.03
C HIS A 79 -5.58 12.49 -3.21
N TYR A 80 -4.69 12.00 -2.34
CA TYR A 80 -4.12 10.65 -2.37
C TYR A 80 -4.43 9.88 -1.08
N GLY A 81 -3.88 8.67 -0.94
CA GLY A 81 -4.09 7.82 0.24
C GLY A 81 -5.57 7.45 0.40
N TYR A 82 -6.11 7.60 1.60
CA TYR A 82 -7.53 7.29 1.87
C TYR A 82 -8.53 8.25 1.21
N GLY A 83 -8.10 9.38 0.64
CA GLY A 83 -9.04 10.35 0.09
C GLY A 83 -9.80 11.08 1.18
N LYS A 84 -11.13 11.04 1.12
CA LYS A 84 -12.02 11.46 2.22
C LYS A 84 -12.17 10.28 3.19
N ALA A 85 -11.73 10.47 4.43
CA ALA A 85 -11.72 9.46 5.47
C ALA A 85 -12.32 9.99 6.78
N LEU A 86 -13.09 9.12 7.43
CA LEU A 86 -13.72 9.36 8.72
C LEU A 86 -13.22 8.34 9.74
N TYR A 87 -12.86 8.80 10.92
CA TYR A 87 -12.45 7.97 12.05
C TYR A 87 -13.46 8.18 13.18
N ILE A 88 -14.05 7.09 13.67
CA ILE A 88 -15.02 7.12 14.77
C ILE A 88 -14.43 6.34 15.93
N THR A 89 -14.23 7.01 17.07
CA THR A 89 -13.78 6.36 18.30
C THR A 89 -14.99 5.96 19.13
N HIS A 90 -14.94 4.73 19.64
CA HIS A 90 -16.05 4.09 20.32
C HIS A 90 -15.80 3.97 21.83
N PRO A 91 -16.84 3.94 22.69
CA PRO A 91 -16.70 3.79 24.13
C PRO A 91 -15.91 2.55 24.59
N ASN A 92 -15.85 1.50 23.77
CA ASN A 92 -15.09 0.28 24.07
C ASN A 92 -13.58 0.38 23.77
N GLY A 93 -13.09 1.54 23.32
CA GLY A 93 -11.66 1.80 23.10
C GLY A 93 -11.14 1.44 21.71
N TYR A 94 -12.00 0.97 20.79
CA TYR A 94 -11.64 0.78 19.39
C TYR A 94 -12.01 2.01 18.54
N THR A 95 -11.37 2.12 17.37
CA THR A 95 -11.69 3.13 16.35
C THR A 95 -12.07 2.43 15.05
N THR A 96 -13.19 2.83 14.44
CA THR A 96 -13.53 2.41 13.06
C THR A 96 -13.10 3.48 12.06
N VAL A 97 -12.62 3.04 10.90
CA VAL A 97 -12.17 3.94 9.82
C VAL A 97 -12.94 3.65 8.54
N TYR A 98 -13.43 4.70 7.89
CA TYR A 98 -14.19 4.65 6.65
C TYR A 98 -13.50 5.53 5.62
N ALA A 99 -12.99 4.95 4.53
CA ALA A 99 -12.16 5.66 3.57
C ALA A 99 -12.67 5.53 2.13
N HIS A 100 -12.04 6.29 1.23
CA HIS A 100 -12.42 6.46 -0.17
C HIS A 100 -13.82 7.04 -0.37
N LEU A 101 -14.34 7.76 0.62
CA LEU A 101 -15.70 8.30 0.63
C LEU A 101 -15.90 9.33 -0.48
N GLN A 102 -17.13 9.41 -1.01
CA GLN A 102 -17.50 10.44 -2.00
C GLN A 102 -17.79 11.77 -1.30
N LYS A 103 -18.59 11.72 -0.23
CA LYS A 103 -19.02 12.86 0.58
C LYS A 103 -19.39 12.37 1.98
N PHE A 104 -19.35 13.25 2.97
CA PHE A 104 -19.80 12.96 4.32
C PHE A 104 -21.32 13.12 4.46
N SER A 105 -21.88 12.76 5.62
CA SER A 105 -23.26 13.13 5.97
C SER A 105 -23.41 14.66 6.01
N PRO A 106 -24.63 15.22 5.86
CA PRO A 106 -24.82 16.66 5.78
C PRO A 106 -24.19 17.46 6.93
N GLU A 107 -24.28 16.94 8.16
CA GLU A 107 -23.70 17.56 9.35
C GLU A 107 -22.17 17.59 9.30
N ILE A 108 -21.54 16.44 9.03
CA ILE A 108 -20.08 16.31 8.96
C ILE A 108 -19.54 17.10 7.77
N GLU A 109 -20.21 17.06 6.62
CA GLU A 109 -19.81 17.80 5.41
C GLU A 109 -19.84 19.31 5.67
N ALA A 110 -20.87 19.83 6.33
CA ALA A 110 -20.95 21.24 6.71
C ALA A 110 -19.81 21.65 7.65
N TYR A 111 -19.49 20.81 8.64
CA TYR A 111 -18.35 21.03 9.53
C TYR A 111 -17.03 21.09 8.76
N VAL A 112 -16.77 20.14 7.86
CA VAL A 112 -15.55 20.07 7.06
C VAL A 112 -15.43 21.28 6.13
N LYS A 113 -16.47 21.59 5.36
CA LYS A 113 -16.47 22.72 4.41
C LYS A 113 -16.22 24.04 5.11
N LYS A 114 -16.84 24.28 6.28
CA LYS A 114 -16.57 25.48 7.08
C LYS A 114 -15.09 25.66 7.38
N GLN A 115 -14.38 24.59 7.70
CA GLN A 115 -12.95 24.63 7.98
C GLN A 115 -12.10 24.75 6.70
N GLN A 116 -12.49 24.08 5.61
CA GLN A 116 -11.82 24.19 4.31
C GLN A 116 -11.87 25.63 3.78
N TYR A 117 -13.04 26.28 3.84
CA TYR A 117 -13.20 27.68 3.46
C TYR A 117 -12.44 28.64 4.39
N LYS A 118 -12.45 28.38 5.70
CA LYS A 118 -11.66 29.18 6.66
C LYS A 118 -10.15 29.10 6.38
N LYS A 119 -9.65 27.94 5.93
CA LYS A 119 -8.23 27.72 5.63
C LYS A 119 -7.86 27.95 4.15
N GLU A 120 -8.85 28.21 3.29
CA GLU A 120 -8.73 28.19 1.83
C GLU A 120 -7.97 26.97 1.28
N SER A 121 -8.28 25.78 1.79
CA SER A 121 -7.59 24.54 1.43
C SER A 121 -8.56 23.40 1.19
N TYR A 122 -8.35 22.65 0.09
CA TYR A 122 -9.04 21.37 -0.14
C TYR A 122 -8.54 20.30 0.83
N GLU A 123 -7.23 20.14 0.94
CA GLU A 123 -6.68 19.15 1.88
C GLU A 123 -6.80 19.68 3.30
N ILE A 124 -7.36 18.86 4.19
CA ILE A 124 -7.53 19.21 5.58
C ILE A 124 -7.47 17.97 6.47
N GLU A 125 -6.99 18.19 7.69
CA GLU A 125 -7.04 17.23 8.77
C GLU A 125 -7.63 17.92 10.00
N LEU A 126 -8.63 17.30 10.59
CA LEU A 126 -9.44 17.83 11.69
C LEU A 126 -9.56 16.78 12.79
N PHE A 127 -9.58 17.25 14.04
CA PHE A 127 -9.76 16.45 15.25
C PHE A 127 -10.90 17.06 16.08
N PRO A 128 -12.17 16.79 15.73
CA PRO A 128 -13.32 17.27 16.50
C PRO A 128 -13.27 16.77 17.95
N SER A 129 -13.82 17.53 18.90
CA SER A 129 -13.95 17.05 20.28
C SER A 129 -15.04 15.97 20.36
N ALA A 130 -15.01 15.18 21.43
CA ALA A 130 -15.98 14.10 21.66
C ALA A 130 -17.44 14.56 21.68
N GLU A 131 -17.70 15.83 21.97
CA GLU A 131 -19.04 16.42 22.03
C GLU A 131 -19.48 17.09 20.73
N THR A 132 -18.57 17.24 19.75
CA THR A 132 -18.85 18.03 18.54
C THR A 132 -19.66 17.24 17.51
N LEU A 133 -19.28 15.99 17.25
CA LEU A 133 -19.85 15.15 16.18
C LEU A 133 -20.10 13.75 16.73
N LEU A 134 -21.20 13.60 17.47
CA LEU A 134 -21.67 12.33 18.00
C LEU A 134 -22.35 11.52 16.90
N VAL A 135 -22.15 10.20 16.91
CA VAL A 135 -22.77 9.28 15.95
C VAL A 135 -23.41 8.12 16.69
N LYS A 136 -24.54 7.66 16.17
CA LYS A 136 -25.25 6.48 16.65
C LYS A 136 -25.02 5.31 15.73
N LYS A 137 -25.00 4.10 16.28
CA LYS A 137 -24.96 2.85 15.51
C LYS A 137 -26.04 2.90 14.43
N ASP A 138 -25.67 2.49 13.22
CA ASP A 138 -26.48 2.47 12.00
C ASP A 138 -26.93 3.85 11.45
N SER A 139 -26.49 4.97 12.05
CA SER A 139 -26.75 6.30 11.51
C SER A 139 -25.90 6.60 10.27
N LEU A 140 -26.42 7.43 9.37
CA LEU A 140 -25.73 7.86 8.16
C LEU A 140 -24.54 8.77 8.51
N ILE A 141 -23.34 8.34 8.14
CA ILE A 141 -22.10 9.11 8.37
C ILE A 141 -21.45 9.59 7.08
N ALA A 142 -21.66 8.90 5.97
CA ALA A 142 -21.04 9.23 4.71
C ALA A 142 -21.70 8.50 3.53
N TYR A 143 -21.14 8.72 2.35
CA TYR A 143 -21.48 8.02 1.14
C TYR A 143 -20.23 7.41 0.52
N SER A 144 -20.29 6.14 0.11
CA SER A 144 -19.17 5.41 -0.48
C SER A 144 -18.67 6.09 -1.75
N GLY A 145 -17.41 5.89 -2.12
CA GLY A 145 -16.83 6.66 -3.21
C GLY A 145 -15.67 5.98 -3.90
N ASN A 146 -14.84 6.84 -4.49
CA ASN A 146 -13.60 6.47 -5.16
C ASN A 146 -12.54 7.57 -4.96
N SER A 147 -12.60 8.31 -3.86
CA SER A 147 -11.65 9.39 -3.59
C SER A 147 -10.27 8.82 -3.16
N GLY A 148 -9.21 9.61 -3.29
CA GLY A 148 -7.86 9.18 -2.93
C GLY A 148 -7.27 8.13 -3.88
N GLY A 149 -6.32 7.35 -3.37
CA GLY A 149 -5.55 6.32 -4.08
C GLY A 149 -6.31 5.03 -4.40
N SER A 150 -7.62 5.11 -4.66
CA SER A 150 -8.47 3.96 -4.99
C SER A 150 -8.50 3.64 -6.49
N GLY A 151 -8.45 2.35 -6.85
CA GLY A 151 -8.52 1.87 -8.24
C GLY A 151 -9.94 1.76 -8.82
N GLY A 152 -10.98 1.78 -7.98
CA GLY A 152 -12.38 1.69 -8.40
C GLY A 152 -13.34 1.85 -7.21
N PRO A 153 -14.64 2.05 -7.43
CA PRO A 153 -15.59 2.30 -6.34
C PRO A 153 -15.65 1.16 -5.31
N HIS A 154 -15.36 1.49 -4.04
CA HIS A 154 -15.46 0.59 -2.89
C HIS A 154 -15.52 1.41 -1.58
N LEU A 155 -15.80 0.74 -0.47
CA LEU A 155 -15.58 1.27 0.87
C LEU A 155 -14.39 0.55 1.50
N HIS A 156 -13.36 1.30 1.88
CA HIS A 156 -12.29 0.77 2.72
C HIS A 156 -12.70 0.92 4.18
N TYR A 157 -12.71 -0.19 4.92
CA TYR A 157 -13.18 -0.27 6.30
C TYR A 157 -12.13 -0.91 7.22
N GLU A 158 -11.84 -0.25 8.35
CA GLU A 158 -10.89 -0.74 9.35
C GLU A 158 -11.48 -0.74 10.75
N ILE A 159 -10.93 -1.60 11.60
CA ILE A 159 -11.06 -1.54 13.06
C ILE A 159 -9.65 -1.45 13.64
N ARG A 160 -9.40 -0.49 14.53
CA ARG A 160 -8.11 -0.26 15.18
C ARG A 160 -8.24 -0.33 16.68
N ASP A 161 -7.20 -0.82 17.35
CA ASP A 161 -7.09 -0.69 18.81
C ASP A 161 -6.66 0.73 19.23
N ASN A 162 -6.60 0.96 20.54
CA ASN A 162 -6.20 2.23 21.16
C ASN A 162 -4.77 2.68 20.81
N GLN A 163 -3.93 1.82 20.26
CA GLN A 163 -2.59 2.14 19.76
C GLN A 163 -2.60 2.43 18.25
N GLU A 164 -3.79 2.59 17.66
CA GLU A 164 -4.01 2.78 16.23
C GLU A 164 -3.48 1.61 15.38
N ARG A 165 -3.35 0.41 15.97
CA ARG A 165 -2.96 -0.78 15.22
C ARG A 165 -4.18 -1.36 14.53
N PRO A 166 -4.15 -1.53 13.20
CA PRO A 166 -5.25 -2.15 12.47
C PRO A 166 -5.37 -3.63 12.83
N ILE A 167 -6.61 -4.08 12.99
CA ILE A 167 -7.00 -5.46 13.30
C ILE A 167 -7.96 -5.93 12.21
N ASN A 168 -7.88 -7.20 11.83
CA ASN A 168 -8.78 -7.78 10.84
C ASN A 168 -10.25 -7.59 11.26
N PRO A 169 -11.06 -6.79 10.53
CA PRO A 169 -12.45 -6.50 10.91
C PRO A 169 -13.33 -7.74 11.03
N MET A 170 -13.01 -8.82 10.32
CA MET A 170 -13.76 -10.08 10.37
C MET A 170 -13.69 -10.74 11.76
N LEU A 171 -12.68 -10.39 12.58
CA LEU A 171 -12.59 -10.84 13.98
C LEU A 171 -13.70 -10.27 14.87
N PHE A 172 -14.40 -9.22 14.43
CA PHE A 172 -15.42 -8.47 15.19
C PHE A 172 -16.85 -8.76 14.70
N GLY A 173 -17.09 -9.94 14.15
CA GLY A 173 -18.43 -10.35 13.65
C GLY A 173 -18.79 -9.84 12.25
N ILE A 174 -17.88 -9.14 11.55
CA ILE A 174 -18.09 -8.80 10.14
C ILE A 174 -17.96 -10.07 9.29
N ASP A 175 -19.12 -10.62 8.91
CA ASP A 175 -19.19 -11.89 8.22
C ASP A 175 -19.07 -11.76 6.70
N ILE A 176 -18.13 -12.50 6.11
CA ILE A 176 -17.93 -12.62 4.67
C ILE A 176 -18.06 -14.10 4.32
N ALA A 177 -18.96 -14.42 3.38
CA ALA A 177 -19.18 -15.78 2.94
C ALA A 177 -17.93 -16.33 2.22
N ASP A 178 -17.43 -17.47 2.70
CA ASP A 178 -16.32 -18.18 2.08
C ASP A 178 -16.43 -19.69 2.31
N THR A 179 -16.40 -20.45 1.22
CA THR A 179 -16.42 -21.91 1.21
C THR A 179 -15.22 -22.51 0.46
N SER A 180 -14.30 -21.68 -0.03
CA SER A 180 -13.20 -22.12 -0.89
C SER A 180 -11.89 -22.16 -0.12
N GLY A 181 -11.11 -23.22 -0.29
CA GLY A 181 -9.74 -23.27 0.24
C GLY A 181 -8.80 -22.31 -0.51
N PRO A 182 -7.75 -21.79 0.17
CA PRO A 182 -6.72 -20.99 -0.48
C PRO A 182 -6.05 -21.71 -1.67
N TYR A 183 -5.72 -20.96 -2.71
CA TYR A 183 -5.01 -21.46 -3.89
C TYR A 183 -3.50 -21.22 -3.80
N VAL A 184 -2.71 -22.21 -4.21
CA VAL A 184 -1.24 -22.12 -4.28
C VAL A 184 -0.80 -21.92 -5.73
N LYS A 185 -0.22 -20.75 -6.03
CA LYS A 185 0.24 -20.40 -7.39
C LYS A 185 1.62 -20.93 -7.71
N SER A 186 2.54 -20.83 -6.76
CA SER A 186 3.93 -21.23 -6.97
C SER A 186 4.65 -21.49 -5.65
N VAL A 187 5.62 -22.40 -5.70
CA VAL A 187 6.56 -22.68 -4.60
C VAL A 187 7.97 -22.56 -5.16
N TYR A 188 8.85 -21.94 -4.36
CA TYR A 188 10.24 -21.73 -4.68
C TYR A 188 11.11 -22.23 -3.55
N ALA A 189 12.30 -22.71 -3.87
CA ALA A 189 13.32 -23.07 -2.91
C ALA A 189 14.60 -22.26 -3.16
N TYR A 190 15.24 -21.85 -2.06
CA TYR A 190 16.31 -20.86 -2.03
C TYR A 190 17.53 -21.43 -1.32
N PRO A 191 18.67 -21.58 -2.01
CA PRO A 191 19.96 -21.73 -1.34
C PRO A 191 20.31 -20.43 -0.63
N LEU A 192 20.59 -20.48 0.68
CA LEU A 192 20.79 -19.26 1.50
C LEU A 192 22.26 -18.88 1.73
N ASP A 193 23.19 -19.76 1.36
CA ASP A 193 24.62 -19.50 1.43
C ASP A 193 25.40 -20.30 0.36
N LYS A 194 26.72 -20.10 0.31
CA LYS A 194 27.60 -20.73 -0.69
C LYS A 194 27.71 -22.25 -0.57
N ASN A 195 27.32 -22.83 0.57
CA ASN A 195 27.37 -24.27 0.82
C ASN A 195 26.00 -24.93 0.63
N ALA A 196 24.97 -24.15 0.29
CA ALA A 196 23.62 -24.62 0.07
C ALA A 196 23.39 -24.96 -1.40
N PHE A 197 22.78 -26.11 -1.69
CA PHE A 197 22.47 -26.51 -3.06
C PHE A 197 21.10 -27.16 -3.14
N ILE A 198 20.42 -26.96 -4.26
CA ILE A 198 19.12 -27.57 -4.58
C ILE A 198 19.23 -28.11 -6.00
N ASN A 199 19.00 -29.41 -6.18
CA ASN A 199 19.14 -30.11 -7.46
C ASN A 199 20.45 -29.71 -8.16
N ASN A 200 21.57 -29.76 -7.42
CA ASN A 200 22.93 -29.41 -7.87
C ASN A 200 23.15 -27.92 -8.25
N SER A 201 22.25 -27.00 -7.90
CA SER A 201 22.37 -25.57 -8.17
C SER A 201 22.39 -24.72 -6.88
N ASN A 202 23.19 -23.65 -6.87
CA ASN A 202 23.21 -22.63 -5.81
C ASN A 202 22.29 -21.44 -6.13
N GLU A 203 21.36 -21.60 -7.08
CA GLU A 203 20.39 -20.57 -7.45
C GLU A 203 18.98 -20.91 -6.96
N LYS A 204 18.14 -19.87 -6.83
CA LYS A 204 16.71 -20.03 -6.56
C LYS A 204 16.05 -20.89 -7.64
N GLN A 205 15.26 -21.88 -7.23
CA GLN A 205 14.52 -22.75 -8.13
C GLN A 205 13.01 -22.61 -7.93
N LYS A 206 12.26 -22.53 -9.03
CA LYS A 206 10.81 -22.73 -9.02
C LYS A 206 10.57 -24.23 -9.00
N LEU A 207 9.78 -24.71 -8.05
CA LEU A 207 9.44 -26.11 -7.94
C LEU A 207 8.11 -26.40 -8.64
N ARG A 208 8.01 -27.56 -9.30
CA ARG A 208 6.79 -28.01 -9.95
C ARG A 208 5.73 -28.38 -8.90
N LEU A 209 4.60 -27.69 -8.97
CA LEU A 209 3.41 -27.99 -8.17
C LEU A 209 2.56 -29.07 -8.85
N ILE A 210 2.07 -30.00 -8.05
CA ILE A 210 1.24 -31.14 -8.46
C ILE A 210 -0.06 -31.07 -7.64
N PRO A 211 -1.16 -30.56 -8.21
CA PRO A 211 -2.46 -30.54 -7.54
C PRO A 211 -2.95 -31.97 -7.24
N LEU A 212 -3.58 -32.15 -6.08
CA LEU A 212 -4.17 -33.41 -5.63
C LEU A 212 -5.71 -33.30 -5.67
N ASN A 213 -6.38 -34.45 -5.75
CA ASN A 213 -7.84 -34.52 -5.90
C ASN A 213 -8.61 -33.90 -4.72
N ASN A 214 -7.98 -33.81 -3.54
CA ASN A 214 -8.58 -33.24 -2.33
C ASN A 214 -8.37 -31.72 -2.20
N GLY A 215 -7.75 -31.06 -3.20
CA GLY A 215 -7.46 -29.62 -3.16
C GLY A 215 -6.06 -29.26 -2.63
N ASP A 216 -5.34 -30.23 -2.05
CA ASP A 216 -3.95 -30.04 -1.61
C ASP A 216 -2.96 -30.09 -2.78
N TYR A 217 -1.70 -29.82 -2.49
CA TYR A 217 -0.60 -29.85 -3.44
C TYR A 217 0.55 -30.73 -2.94
N ALA A 218 1.09 -31.54 -3.83
CA ALA A 218 2.45 -32.06 -3.71
C ALA A 218 3.40 -31.16 -4.51
N VAL A 219 4.66 -31.13 -4.11
CA VAL A 219 5.76 -30.55 -4.88
C VAL A 219 6.66 -31.69 -5.33
N GLU A 220 7.31 -31.54 -6.49
CA GLU A 220 8.33 -32.50 -6.90
C GLU A 220 9.40 -32.70 -5.81
N ASN A 221 9.89 -33.93 -5.68
CA ASN A 221 10.96 -34.22 -4.73
C ASN A 221 12.23 -33.49 -5.15
N ILE A 222 12.94 -32.92 -4.18
CA ILE A 222 14.21 -32.21 -4.43
C ILE A 222 15.37 -32.91 -3.72
N GLN A 223 16.55 -32.82 -4.33
CA GLN A 223 17.82 -33.06 -3.64
C GLN A 223 18.30 -31.73 -3.08
N ALA A 224 18.69 -31.68 -1.82
CA ALA A 224 19.24 -30.46 -1.23
C ALA A 224 20.29 -30.74 -0.16
N VAL A 225 21.15 -29.77 0.11
CA VAL A 225 22.09 -29.77 1.23
C VAL A 225 22.32 -28.33 1.70
N GLY A 226 22.61 -28.13 2.99
CA GLY A 226 22.92 -26.82 3.57
C GLY A 226 21.69 -26.07 4.06
N ASN A 227 21.77 -24.73 4.08
CA ASN A 227 20.71 -23.84 4.55
C ASN A 227 19.74 -23.49 3.43
N ILE A 228 18.52 -24.01 3.51
CA ILE A 228 17.49 -23.86 2.49
C ILE A 228 16.33 -23.02 3.02
N GLY A 229 15.89 -22.03 2.24
CA GLY A 229 14.65 -21.30 2.45
C GLY A 229 13.57 -21.74 1.49
N ILE A 230 12.31 -21.67 1.89
CA ILE A 230 11.15 -21.90 1.02
C ILE A 230 10.36 -20.60 0.85
N GLY A 231 9.87 -20.34 -0.35
CA GLY A 231 8.95 -19.24 -0.64
C GLY A 231 7.70 -19.76 -1.33
N ILE A 232 6.58 -19.08 -1.12
CA ILE A 232 5.28 -19.46 -1.64
C ILE A 232 4.53 -18.24 -2.17
N GLU A 233 3.77 -18.42 -3.25
CA GLU A 233 2.77 -17.48 -3.70
C GLU A 233 1.39 -18.11 -3.52
N THR A 234 0.55 -17.48 -2.71
CA THR A 234 -0.82 -17.92 -2.44
C THR A 234 -1.81 -16.79 -2.63
N ASN A 235 -3.07 -17.17 -2.85
CA ASN A 235 -4.19 -16.26 -2.81
C ASN A 235 -5.44 -17.01 -2.37
N ASP A 236 -6.42 -16.26 -1.92
CA ASP A 236 -7.73 -16.74 -1.55
C ASP A 236 -8.81 -16.21 -2.52
N ARG A 237 -9.99 -16.84 -2.53
CA ARG A 237 -11.14 -16.48 -3.36
C ARG A 237 -12.46 -16.73 -2.64
N GLN A 238 -12.95 -15.69 -1.97
CA GLN A 238 -14.24 -15.70 -1.30
C GLN A 238 -15.42 -15.85 -2.27
N ASN A 239 -16.57 -16.27 -1.74
CA ASN A 239 -17.78 -16.46 -2.52
C ASN A 239 -18.17 -15.15 -3.21
N TYR A 240 -18.58 -15.25 -4.49
CA TYR A 240 -18.99 -14.12 -5.32
C TYR A 240 -17.90 -13.04 -5.57
N ALA A 241 -16.64 -13.31 -5.19
CA ALA A 241 -15.49 -12.44 -5.42
C ALA A 241 -14.43 -13.13 -6.32
N PRO A 242 -14.45 -12.91 -7.65
CA PRO A 242 -13.49 -13.56 -8.56
C PRO A 242 -12.05 -13.02 -8.45
N ASN A 243 -11.85 -11.91 -7.72
CA ASN A 243 -10.53 -11.33 -7.47
C ASN A 243 -9.69 -12.21 -6.54
N ALA A 244 -8.37 -12.11 -6.67
CA ALA A 244 -7.43 -12.76 -5.76
C ALA A 244 -7.30 -11.93 -4.49
N ASN A 245 -7.66 -12.52 -3.35
CA ASN A 245 -7.50 -11.92 -2.04
C ASN A 245 -6.35 -12.56 -1.26
N GLY A 246 -5.96 -11.95 -0.15
CA GLY A 246 -4.96 -12.47 0.78
C GLY A 246 -5.48 -13.63 1.61
N VAL A 247 -4.57 -14.51 2.00
CA VAL A 247 -4.86 -15.59 2.95
C VAL A 247 -4.79 -15.08 4.40
N TYR A 248 -5.36 -15.81 5.34
CA TYR A 248 -5.43 -15.40 6.76
C TYR A 248 -4.30 -15.97 7.62
N ASN A 249 -3.78 -17.15 7.27
CA ASN A 249 -2.71 -17.78 8.03
C ASN A 249 -1.85 -18.67 7.13
N ILE A 250 -0.53 -18.66 7.37
CA ILE A 250 0.41 -19.62 6.78
C ILE A 250 1.26 -20.21 7.89
N GLN A 251 1.28 -21.54 8.01
CA GLN A 251 2.08 -22.28 8.97
C GLN A 251 2.95 -23.29 8.24
N THR A 252 4.13 -23.55 8.79
CA THR A 252 5.03 -24.55 8.21
C THR A 252 5.50 -25.54 9.25
N PHE A 253 5.75 -26.77 8.79
CA PHE A 253 6.16 -27.89 9.60
C PHE A 253 7.35 -28.58 8.95
N PHE A 254 8.40 -28.82 9.73
CA PHE A 254 9.60 -29.53 9.31
C PHE A 254 9.74 -30.80 10.14
N ASN A 255 9.67 -31.97 9.49
CA ASN A 255 9.64 -33.28 10.14
C ASN A 255 8.57 -33.39 11.24
N GLY A 256 7.38 -32.86 10.95
CA GLY A 256 6.22 -32.86 11.86
C GLY A 256 6.22 -31.72 12.89
N ASN A 257 7.36 -31.08 13.15
CA ASN A 257 7.45 -29.98 14.11
C ASN A 257 7.14 -28.65 13.44
N ARG A 258 6.26 -27.86 14.05
CA ARG A 258 5.95 -26.51 13.59
C ARG A 258 7.18 -25.61 13.68
N ASN A 259 7.55 -24.94 12.57
CA ASN A 259 8.78 -24.16 12.49
C ASN A 259 8.60 -22.68 12.09
N PHE A 260 7.46 -22.30 11.52
CA PHE A 260 7.18 -20.92 11.10
C PHE A 260 5.67 -20.63 11.07
N GLU A 261 5.27 -19.39 11.38
CA GLU A 261 3.90 -18.90 11.17
C GLU A 261 3.88 -17.43 10.71
N LEU A 262 2.97 -17.14 9.78
CA LEU A 262 2.47 -15.81 9.43
C LEU A 262 1.01 -15.70 9.88
N ASP A 263 0.73 -14.81 10.82
CA ASP A 263 -0.59 -14.60 11.42
C ASP A 263 -1.16 -13.22 11.03
N PHE A 264 -2.13 -13.18 10.10
CA PHE A 264 -2.67 -11.95 9.52
C PHE A 264 -3.86 -11.39 10.32
N LYS A 265 -3.68 -11.25 11.65
CA LYS A 265 -4.72 -10.73 12.56
C LYS A 265 -4.59 -9.25 12.87
N ARG A 266 -3.36 -8.78 13.07
CA ARG A 266 -3.03 -7.41 13.51
C ARG A 266 -1.60 -7.08 13.12
N PHE A 267 -1.34 -5.82 12.78
CA PHE A 267 0.03 -5.32 12.57
C PHE A 267 0.14 -3.85 13.03
N SER A 268 1.36 -3.31 13.06
CA SER A 268 1.59 -1.87 13.30
C SER A 268 1.92 -1.14 11.99
N PHE A 269 1.42 0.09 11.80
CA PHE A 269 1.81 0.91 10.65
C PHE A 269 3.33 1.18 10.58
N SER A 270 4.02 1.21 11.72
CA SER A 270 5.46 1.49 11.79
C SER A 270 6.33 0.40 11.17
N GLU A 271 5.83 -0.83 11.10
CA GLU A 271 6.57 -1.99 10.60
C GLU A 271 6.22 -2.36 9.15
N THR A 272 5.12 -1.86 8.58
CA THR A 272 4.59 -2.36 7.28
C THR A 272 5.58 -2.24 6.12
N LYS A 273 6.47 -1.24 6.14
CA LYS A 273 7.52 -1.10 5.10
C LYS A 273 8.38 -2.35 4.93
N HIS A 274 8.52 -3.15 6.00
CA HIS A 274 9.29 -4.39 6.03
C HIS A 274 8.61 -5.55 5.27
N ILE A 275 7.43 -5.33 4.66
CA ILE A 275 6.87 -6.29 3.68
C ILE A 275 7.83 -6.57 2.52
N ASN A 276 8.69 -5.61 2.18
CA ASN A 276 9.68 -5.78 1.10
C ASN A 276 10.78 -6.77 1.49
N GLN A 277 10.97 -7.03 2.80
CA GLN A 277 11.80 -8.13 3.29
C GLN A 277 11.01 -9.44 3.48
N LEU A 278 9.67 -9.39 3.57
CA LEU A 278 8.83 -10.59 3.62
C LEU A 278 8.76 -11.26 2.24
N ILE A 279 8.78 -10.48 1.16
CA ILE A 279 8.75 -11.02 -0.20
C ILE A 279 10.15 -11.17 -0.80
N ASP A 280 10.24 -11.95 -1.87
CA ASP A 280 11.33 -11.88 -2.85
C ASP A 280 11.18 -10.59 -3.69
N TYR A 281 11.80 -9.51 -3.22
CA TYR A 281 11.63 -8.18 -3.82
C TYR A 281 12.23 -8.08 -5.23
N GLU A 282 13.37 -8.72 -5.49
CA GLU A 282 13.96 -8.76 -6.83
C GLU A 282 13.01 -9.45 -7.83
N HIS A 283 12.41 -10.57 -7.43
CA HIS A 283 11.42 -11.26 -8.26
C HIS A 283 10.17 -10.40 -8.47
N TYR A 284 9.70 -9.70 -7.43
CA TYR A 284 8.58 -8.76 -7.57
C TYR A 284 8.91 -7.59 -8.50
N ALA A 285 10.10 -7.01 -8.39
CA ALA A 285 10.53 -5.87 -9.21
C ALA A 285 10.59 -6.24 -10.70
N THR A 286 11.00 -7.46 -11.01
CA THR A 286 11.24 -7.92 -12.39
C THR A 286 10.06 -8.67 -13.01
N LYS A 287 9.29 -9.43 -12.22
CA LYS A 287 8.20 -10.31 -12.69
C LYS A 287 6.82 -9.93 -12.16
N ARG A 288 6.71 -8.98 -11.23
CA ARG A 288 5.46 -8.56 -10.58
C ARG A 288 4.72 -9.71 -9.85
N GLN A 289 5.46 -10.74 -9.44
CA GLN A 289 4.98 -11.85 -8.62
C GLN A 289 5.48 -11.69 -7.19
N ARG A 290 4.60 -11.86 -6.20
CA ARG A 290 4.91 -11.66 -4.77
C ARG A 290 5.12 -13.00 -4.08
N ILE A 291 6.32 -13.55 -4.20
CA ILE A 291 6.70 -14.76 -3.47
C ILE A 291 6.96 -14.36 -2.02
N GLN A 292 6.13 -14.86 -1.10
CA GLN A 292 6.33 -14.70 0.35
C GLN A 292 7.37 -15.69 0.83
N LYS A 293 8.40 -15.20 1.52
CA LYS A 293 9.44 -16.05 2.10
C LYS A 293 8.94 -16.64 3.40
N LEU A 294 9.03 -17.96 3.54
CA LEU A 294 8.72 -18.72 4.75
C LEU A 294 9.97 -18.87 5.64
N PHE A 295 10.84 -17.87 5.56
CA PHE A 295 12.05 -17.68 6.34
C PHE A 295 12.30 -16.18 6.47
N LYS A 296 13.00 -15.75 7.53
CA LYS A 296 13.25 -14.33 7.79
C LYS A 296 14.72 -14.02 8.04
N LYS A 297 15.13 -12.80 7.67
CA LYS A 297 16.43 -12.21 8.03
C LYS A 297 16.19 -10.79 8.51
N ASN A 298 16.43 -10.52 9.79
CA ASN A 298 16.29 -9.19 10.41
C ASN A 298 14.95 -8.48 10.07
N ASN A 299 13.86 -9.23 9.98
CA ASN A 299 12.55 -8.70 9.64
C ASN A 299 11.69 -8.54 10.93
N PRO A 300 11.31 -7.31 11.31
CA PRO A 300 10.67 -7.02 12.59
C PRO A 300 9.15 -7.22 12.60
N LEU A 301 8.53 -7.63 11.47
CA LEU A 301 7.07 -7.72 11.38
C LEU A 301 6.45 -8.58 12.50
N SER A 302 5.47 -8.01 13.19
CA SER A 302 4.79 -8.66 14.31
C SER A 302 3.91 -9.86 13.93
N ILE A 303 3.62 -10.02 12.63
CA ILE A 303 2.88 -11.16 12.07
C ILE A 303 3.67 -12.47 12.11
N PHE A 304 4.99 -12.43 12.25
CA PHE A 304 5.79 -13.65 12.42
C PHE A 304 5.55 -14.23 13.82
N LYS A 305 5.15 -15.50 13.87
CA LYS A 305 4.97 -16.29 15.10
C LYS A 305 5.73 -17.62 14.99
N SER A 306 5.97 -18.27 16.13
CA SER A 306 6.58 -19.61 16.21
C SER A 306 7.75 -19.83 15.25
N VAL A 307 8.76 -18.96 15.31
CA VAL A 307 9.88 -18.95 14.35
C VAL A 307 11.07 -19.76 14.89
N VAL A 308 11.21 -21.00 14.44
CA VAL A 308 12.36 -21.86 14.74
C VAL A 308 13.43 -21.65 13.67
N ASN A 309 14.68 -21.40 14.06
CA ASN A 309 15.82 -21.16 13.15
C ASN A 309 15.51 -20.15 12.04
N ASN A 310 14.72 -19.11 12.34
CA ASN A 310 14.28 -18.13 11.34
C ASN A 310 13.53 -18.71 10.13
N GLY A 311 12.94 -19.91 10.24
CA GLY A 311 12.30 -20.62 9.14
C GLY A 311 13.26 -21.31 8.16
N VAL A 312 14.57 -21.25 8.44
CA VAL A 312 15.61 -21.90 7.62
C VAL A 312 15.63 -23.40 7.87
N LEU A 313 15.67 -24.17 6.79
CA LEU A 313 15.77 -25.63 6.82
C LEU A 313 17.26 -26.02 6.73
N HIS A 314 17.75 -26.71 7.76
CA HIS A 314 19.11 -27.24 7.79
C HIS A 314 19.12 -28.68 7.26
N ILE A 315 19.44 -28.85 5.98
CA ILE A 315 19.43 -30.16 5.32
C ILE A 315 20.83 -30.77 5.38
N LYS A 316 20.96 -31.88 6.10
CA LYS A 316 22.20 -32.66 6.19
C LYS A 316 22.29 -33.67 5.05
N ASP A 317 23.51 -34.00 4.67
CA ASP A 317 23.78 -35.05 3.70
C ASP A 317 23.23 -36.40 4.19
N SER A 318 22.71 -37.22 3.26
CA SER A 318 22.05 -38.51 3.51
C SER A 318 20.80 -38.48 4.43
N ALA A 319 20.30 -37.30 4.82
CA ALA A 319 19.07 -37.19 5.59
C ALA A 319 17.83 -37.16 4.68
N TYR A 320 16.69 -37.68 5.15
CA TYR A 320 15.39 -37.45 4.51
C TYR A 320 14.59 -36.49 5.37
N ALA A 321 13.94 -35.51 4.74
CA ALA A 321 13.10 -34.56 5.43
C ALA A 321 11.78 -34.33 4.69
N VAL A 322 10.74 -34.06 5.45
CA VAL A 322 9.42 -33.67 4.93
C VAL A 322 9.11 -32.27 5.43
N TYR A 323 8.82 -31.38 4.50
CA TYR A 323 8.38 -30.02 4.76
C TYR A 323 6.92 -29.87 4.33
N LYS A 324 6.08 -29.36 5.23
CA LYS A 324 4.66 -29.11 4.97
C LYS A 324 4.31 -27.65 5.20
N ILE A 325 3.42 -27.12 4.36
CA ILE A 325 2.89 -25.76 4.48
C ILE A 325 1.37 -25.88 4.60
N ARG A 326 0.79 -25.38 5.69
CA ARG A 326 -0.65 -25.21 5.89
C ARG A 326 -1.01 -23.78 5.58
N ILE A 327 -1.97 -23.57 4.69
CA ILE A 327 -2.50 -22.26 4.33
C ILE A 327 -3.99 -22.25 4.67
N ALA A 328 -4.45 -21.23 5.38
CA ALA A 328 -5.85 -21.10 5.76
C ALA A 328 -6.40 -19.71 5.42
N ASP A 329 -7.67 -19.68 5.03
CA ASP A 329 -8.48 -18.47 4.97
C ASP A 329 -9.05 -18.10 6.36
N PHE A 330 -9.90 -17.09 6.44
CA PHE A 330 -10.53 -16.69 7.70
C PHE A 330 -11.60 -17.68 8.19
N LYS A 331 -12.26 -18.40 7.28
CA LYS A 331 -13.29 -19.40 7.60
C LYS A 331 -12.72 -20.75 8.00
N ASN A 332 -11.39 -20.88 8.00
CA ASN A 332 -10.63 -22.10 8.25
C ASN A 332 -10.81 -23.17 7.15
N ASN A 333 -11.10 -22.75 5.91
CA ASN A 333 -10.84 -23.61 4.75
C ASN A 333 -9.31 -23.69 4.59
N GLU A 334 -8.80 -24.92 4.42
CA GLU A 334 -7.37 -25.19 4.43
C GLU A 334 -6.88 -25.80 3.13
N THR A 335 -5.64 -25.50 2.81
CA THR A 335 -4.88 -26.12 1.73
C THR A 335 -3.49 -26.48 2.25
N TRP A 336 -3.06 -27.71 2.00
CA TRP A 336 -1.73 -28.20 2.38
C TRP A 336 -0.80 -28.34 1.18
N VAL A 337 0.47 -28.02 1.37
CA VAL A 337 1.55 -28.29 0.42
C VAL A 337 2.55 -29.24 1.07
N THR A 338 2.90 -30.34 0.40
CA THR A 338 3.93 -31.30 0.87
C THR A 338 5.14 -31.31 -0.05
N LEU A 339 6.34 -31.15 0.53
CA LEU A 339 7.64 -31.20 -0.14
C LEU A 339 8.53 -32.24 0.55
N ASN A 340 8.98 -33.24 -0.21
CA ASN A 340 9.98 -34.20 0.27
C ASN A 340 11.38 -33.77 -0.19
N ILE A 341 12.33 -33.81 0.74
CA ILE A 341 13.70 -33.36 0.54
C ILE A 341 14.63 -34.53 0.84
N LYS A 342 15.45 -34.90 -0.15
CA LYS A 342 16.56 -35.84 0.03
C LYS A 342 17.86 -35.05 0.22
N GLY A 343 18.51 -35.27 1.35
CA GLY A 343 19.82 -34.76 1.70
C GLY A 343 20.88 -35.38 0.82
N GLU A 344 21.47 -34.61 -0.10
CA GLU A 344 22.48 -35.15 -1.02
C GLU A 344 23.48 -34.07 -1.41
N LYS A 345 24.76 -34.30 -1.10
CA LYS A 345 25.85 -33.46 -1.59
C LYS A 345 26.12 -33.73 -3.07
N SER A 346 26.25 -32.66 -3.82
CA SER A 346 26.71 -32.72 -5.21
C SER A 346 28.21 -32.46 -5.28
N PRO A 347 29.03 -33.39 -5.81
CA PRO A 347 30.47 -33.16 -5.98
C PRO A 347 30.78 -32.15 -7.10
N THR A 348 29.84 -31.88 -8.01
CA THR A 348 30.05 -31.02 -9.18
C THR A 348 29.43 -29.62 -9.05
N ALA A 349 28.61 -29.39 -8.03
CA ALA A 349 27.93 -28.12 -7.86
C ALA A 349 28.92 -27.03 -7.42
N LYS A 350 28.88 -25.88 -8.12
CA LYS A 350 29.67 -24.70 -7.78
C LYS A 350 28.77 -23.59 -7.27
N PRO A 351 29.21 -22.81 -6.26
CA PRO A 351 28.46 -21.64 -5.80
C PRO A 351 28.32 -20.62 -6.92
N THR A 352 27.20 -19.90 -6.97
CA THR A 352 27.00 -18.83 -7.94
C THR A 352 27.92 -17.66 -7.59
N GLU A 353 28.64 -17.14 -8.58
CA GLU A 353 29.52 -15.99 -8.39
C GLU A 353 28.70 -14.70 -8.22
N THR A 354 29.04 -13.91 -7.21
CA THR A 354 28.43 -12.60 -6.98
C THR A 354 29.13 -11.57 -7.86
N LYS A 355 28.38 -10.77 -8.62
CA LYS A 355 28.93 -9.62 -9.35
C LYS A 355 29.54 -8.63 -8.37
N ILE A 356 30.84 -8.36 -8.49
CA ILE A 356 31.57 -7.39 -7.67
C ILE A 356 31.67 -6.08 -8.45
N THR A 357 31.34 -4.96 -7.80
CA THR A 357 31.59 -3.61 -8.30
C THR A 357 32.48 -2.83 -7.32
N PRO A 358 33.08 -1.71 -7.73
CA PRO A 358 33.86 -0.86 -6.81
C PRO A 358 33.03 -0.25 -5.67
N TYR A 359 31.69 -0.21 -5.81
CA TYR A 359 30.79 0.48 -4.90
C TYR A 359 30.03 -0.50 -4.01
N TYR A 360 30.62 -0.87 -2.88
CA TYR A 360 29.95 -1.71 -1.89
C TYR A 360 29.17 -0.87 -0.87
N ILE A 361 27.84 -0.97 -0.91
CA ILE A 361 26.93 -0.24 -0.03
C ILE A 361 26.65 -1.06 1.22
N LYS A 362 27.03 -0.51 2.38
CA LYS A 362 26.72 -1.08 3.70
C LYS A 362 25.44 -0.45 4.24
N ALA A 363 24.43 -1.26 4.50
CA ALA A 363 23.11 -0.84 4.95
C ALA A 363 23.14 -0.02 6.24
N ASN A 364 24.11 -0.30 7.13
CA ASN A 364 24.25 0.35 8.43
C ASN A 364 25.16 1.60 8.42
N GLN A 365 25.63 2.05 7.25
CA GLN A 365 26.51 3.21 7.10
C GLN A 365 25.92 4.25 6.14
N THR A 366 26.39 5.48 6.24
CA THR A 366 26.12 6.51 5.23
C THR A 366 27.18 6.40 4.14
N THR A 367 26.75 6.44 2.88
CA THR A 367 27.63 6.42 1.70
C THR A 367 27.31 7.63 0.83
N ASN A 368 28.35 8.41 0.51
CA ASN A 368 28.29 9.47 -0.49
C ASN A 368 29.07 8.99 -1.72
N LEU A 369 28.42 9.02 -2.87
CA LEU A 369 29.02 8.76 -4.17
C LEU A 369 29.05 10.07 -4.96
N LYS A 370 30.13 10.31 -5.69
CA LYS A 370 30.27 11.51 -6.51
C LYS A 370 31.02 11.20 -7.79
N GLU A 371 30.46 11.64 -8.91
CA GLU A 371 31.09 11.56 -10.22
C GLU A 371 30.67 12.79 -11.03
N GLY A 372 31.64 13.51 -11.58
CA GLY A 372 31.39 14.77 -12.29
C GLY A 372 30.55 15.78 -11.49
N ALA A 373 29.44 16.20 -12.10
CA ALA A 373 28.47 17.14 -11.51
C ALA A 373 27.39 16.47 -10.65
N VAL A 374 27.44 15.16 -10.46
CA VAL A 374 26.39 14.38 -9.80
C VAL A 374 26.90 13.76 -8.50
N SER A 375 26.09 13.81 -7.45
CA SER A 375 26.34 13.06 -6.22
C SER A 375 25.09 12.32 -5.73
N VAL A 376 25.30 11.20 -5.06
CA VAL A 376 24.23 10.38 -4.47
C VAL A 376 24.53 10.11 -3.02
N ASP A 377 23.57 10.41 -2.15
CA ASP A 377 23.67 10.25 -0.71
C ASP A 377 22.72 9.16 -0.21
N PHE A 378 23.30 8.03 0.17
CA PHE A 378 22.60 6.96 0.89
C PHE A 378 22.87 7.14 2.38
N TYR A 379 21.87 7.56 3.16
CA TYR A 379 22.02 7.63 4.63
C TYR A 379 21.95 6.23 5.25
N LYS A 380 22.46 6.10 6.48
CA LYS A 380 22.30 4.88 7.28
C LYS A 380 20.85 4.37 7.30
N ASP A 381 20.71 3.05 7.12
CA ASP A 381 19.47 2.29 7.00
C ASP A 381 18.62 2.67 5.79
N THR A 382 19.22 3.16 4.70
CA THR A 382 18.51 3.33 3.43
C THR A 382 18.08 1.98 2.84
N PHE A 383 18.95 0.98 2.84
CA PHE A 383 18.66 -0.37 2.32
C PHE A 383 18.58 -1.43 3.42
N TYR A 384 17.95 -2.55 3.11
CA TYR A 384 17.78 -3.67 4.04
C TYR A 384 19.04 -4.51 4.24
N ASP A 385 19.78 -4.72 3.16
CA ASP A 385 20.95 -5.58 3.09
C ASP A 385 22.10 -4.84 2.42
N ASP A 386 23.32 -5.29 2.69
CA ASP A 386 24.53 -4.82 2.02
C ASP A 386 24.58 -5.39 0.59
N PHE A 387 25.09 -4.62 -0.37
CA PHE A 387 25.19 -5.06 -1.77
C PHE A 387 26.21 -4.26 -2.58
N TYR A 388 26.62 -4.83 -3.72
CA TYR A 388 27.42 -4.14 -4.72
C TYR A 388 26.51 -3.34 -5.66
N LEU A 389 26.73 -2.03 -5.74
CA LEU A 389 25.95 -1.09 -6.52
C LEU A 389 26.61 -0.83 -7.89
N ASP A 390 25.79 -0.74 -8.95
CA ASP A 390 26.24 -0.15 -10.21
C ASP A 390 26.05 1.37 -10.16
N PHE A 391 27.12 2.12 -10.38
CA PHE A 391 27.13 3.58 -10.39
C PHE A 391 27.98 4.05 -11.57
N GLU A 392 27.32 4.62 -12.58
CA GLU A 392 27.94 5.05 -13.83
C GLU A 392 27.31 6.38 -14.26
N LEU A 393 28.13 7.39 -14.57
CA LEU A 393 27.68 8.64 -15.17
C LEU A 393 28.13 8.75 -16.63
N HIS A 394 27.17 8.98 -17.53
CA HIS A 394 27.44 9.32 -18.93
C HIS A 394 26.78 10.66 -19.25
N ASN A 395 27.59 11.70 -19.48
CA ASN A 395 27.13 13.09 -19.59
C ASN A 395 26.35 13.53 -18.35
N ASP A 396 25.04 13.76 -18.47
CA ASP A 396 24.12 14.07 -17.39
C ASP A 396 23.24 12.87 -16.99
N THR A 397 23.41 11.72 -17.63
CA THR A 397 22.62 10.52 -17.36
C THR A 397 23.33 9.63 -16.35
N LEU A 398 22.77 9.58 -15.13
CA LEU A 398 23.20 8.73 -14.04
C LEU A 398 22.50 7.38 -14.13
N LYS A 399 23.26 6.29 -14.25
CA LYS A 399 22.75 4.92 -14.04
C LYS A 399 23.08 4.48 -12.62
N LEU A 400 22.05 4.47 -11.77
CA LEU A 400 22.13 4.14 -10.35
C LEU A 400 21.48 2.78 -10.09
N HIS A 401 22.15 1.72 -10.55
CA HIS A 401 21.74 0.32 -10.42
C HIS A 401 20.34 0.00 -10.96
N LYS A 402 19.98 -1.29 -10.97
CA LYS A 402 18.62 -1.71 -11.31
C LYS A 402 17.71 -1.52 -10.09
N ASP A 403 16.42 -1.28 -10.33
CA ASP A 403 15.40 -1.15 -9.28
C ASP A 403 14.99 -2.50 -8.67
N VAL A 404 15.97 -3.27 -8.21
CA VAL A 404 15.81 -4.62 -7.65
C VAL A 404 16.16 -4.69 -6.16
N MET A 405 16.62 -3.57 -5.58
CA MET A 405 16.92 -3.44 -4.15
C MET A 405 15.91 -2.50 -3.50
N ALA A 406 15.16 -2.99 -2.51
CA ALA A 406 14.17 -2.18 -1.82
C ALA A 406 14.82 -1.17 -0.87
N ALA A 407 14.43 0.10 -0.97
CA ALA A 407 14.84 1.14 -0.02
C ALA A 407 13.81 1.34 1.11
N LYS A 408 14.28 1.32 2.36
CA LYS A 408 13.53 1.73 3.57
C LYS A 408 13.28 3.23 3.60
N LYS A 409 14.32 4.02 3.31
CA LYS A 409 14.35 5.48 3.42
C LYS A 409 14.58 6.12 2.05
N TYR A 410 14.24 7.39 1.94
CA TYR A 410 14.63 8.19 0.78
C TYR A 410 16.14 8.40 0.78
N PHE A 411 16.73 8.36 -0.40
CA PHE A 411 18.08 8.82 -0.67
C PHE A 411 18.03 10.03 -1.63
N ASN A 412 19.12 10.79 -1.68
CA ASN A 412 19.17 12.01 -2.48
C ASN A 412 20.08 11.82 -3.69
N ILE A 413 19.63 12.34 -4.83
CA ILE A 413 20.44 12.50 -6.04
C ILE A 413 20.57 14.00 -6.27
N THR A 414 21.80 14.50 -6.33
CA THR A 414 22.10 15.92 -6.46
C THR A 414 22.83 16.18 -7.77
N TYR A 415 22.34 17.14 -8.55
CA TYR A 415 22.99 17.64 -9.76
C TYR A 415 23.44 19.08 -9.53
N ASN A 416 24.72 19.36 -9.82
CA ASN A 416 25.22 20.72 -9.94
C ASN A 416 24.95 21.24 -11.36
N VAL A 417 24.11 22.26 -11.46
CA VAL A 417 23.70 22.90 -12.71
C VAL A 417 24.34 24.28 -12.90
N SER A 418 25.50 24.54 -12.28
CA SER A 418 26.22 25.81 -12.38
C SER A 418 26.47 26.26 -13.82
N ASN A 419 26.74 25.30 -14.71
CA ASN A 419 27.12 25.54 -16.11
C ASN A 419 25.93 25.88 -17.04
N TYR A 420 24.69 25.78 -16.55
CA TYR A 420 23.51 26.19 -17.32
C TYR A 420 23.30 27.71 -17.20
N ASN A 421 22.57 28.32 -18.13
CA ASN A 421 22.16 29.71 -17.98
C ASN A 421 20.99 29.83 -16.97
N THR A 422 20.77 31.02 -16.41
CA THR A 422 19.78 31.25 -15.32
C THR A 422 18.33 30.97 -15.75
N THR A 423 17.99 31.18 -17.02
CA THR A 423 16.65 30.94 -17.55
C THR A 423 16.35 29.46 -17.66
N ASP A 424 17.29 28.70 -18.23
CA ASP A 424 17.20 27.24 -18.37
C ASP A 424 17.19 26.58 -16.99
N LYS A 425 18.04 27.06 -16.06
CA LYS A 425 18.08 26.56 -14.69
C LYS A 425 16.69 26.47 -14.09
N ARG A 426 15.86 27.52 -14.22
CA ARG A 426 14.51 27.55 -13.63
C ARG A 426 13.58 26.45 -14.13
N LYS A 427 13.81 25.95 -15.35
CA LYS A 427 12.99 24.95 -16.03
C LYS A 427 13.53 23.53 -15.93
N LEU A 428 14.73 23.34 -15.36
CA LEU A 428 15.33 22.03 -15.16
C LEU A 428 14.76 21.29 -13.95
N TYR A 429 14.62 19.97 -14.06
CA TYR A 429 14.33 19.06 -12.96
C TYR A 429 15.10 17.74 -13.15
N ILE A 430 15.16 16.93 -12.09
CA ILE A 430 15.74 15.59 -12.18
C ILE A 430 14.61 14.62 -12.55
N ALA A 431 14.76 13.97 -13.70
CA ALA A 431 13.83 12.96 -14.19
C ALA A 431 14.37 11.56 -13.93
N ARG A 432 13.48 10.63 -13.58
CA ARG A 432 13.77 9.19 -13.71
C ARG A 432 13.37 8.76 -15.11
N LEU A 433 14.25 8.07 -15.82
CA LEU A 433 13.93 7.53 -17.14
C LEU A 433 13.22 6.18 -16.99
N VAL A 434 11.99 6.08 -17.50
CA VAL A 434 11.08 4.95 -17.26
C VAL A 434 10.68 4.24 -18.55
N GLY A 435 10.67 2.91 -18.49
CA GLY A 435 10.24 2.04 -19.59
C GLY A 435 11.28 1.95 -20.71
N SER A 436 10.97 1.17 -21.75
CA SER A 436 11.86 0.97 -22.89
C SER A 436 12.12 2.25 -23.68
N LYS A 437 11.15 3.18 -23.69
CA LYS A 437 11.25 4.49 -24.34
C LYS A 437 12.00 5.56 -23.52
N GLN A 438 12.48 5.22 -22.31
CA GLN A 438 13.18 6.16 -21.43
C GLN A 438 12.39 7.45 -21.18
N TYR A 439 11.07 7.33 -20.94
CA TYR A 439 10.22 8.48 -20.70
C TYR A 439 10.67 9.23 -19.43
N PRO A 440 10.93 10.55 -19.49
CA PRO A 440 11.39 11.32 -18.34
C PRO A 440 10.23 11.56 -17.37
N ALA A 441 10.15 10.75 -16.32
CA ALA A 441 9.19 10.93 -15.26
C ALA A 441 9.74 11.92 -14.22
N TYR A 442 8.97 12.96 -13.91
CA TYR A 442 9.33 13.91 -12.87
C TYR A 442 9.60 13.20 -11.54
N THR A 443 10.78 13.46 -10.97
CA THR A 443 11.08 13.11 -9.58
C THR A 443 11.04 14.39 -8.77
N THR A 444 10.40 14.36 -7.60
CA THR A 444 10.31 15.53 -6.72
C THR A 444 11.67 16.18 -6.52
N THR A 445 11.84 17.35 -7.12
CA THR A 445 13.12 18.04 -7.24
C THR A 445 13.05 19.35 -6.48
N LYS A 446 13.94 19.53 -5.51
CA LYS A 446 14.16 20.80 -4.81
C LYS A 446 15.31 21.53 -5.47
N ARG A 447 15.16 22.84 -5.64
CA ARG A 447 16.23 23.71 -6.12
C ARG A 447 16.84 24.48 -4.96
N LYS A 448 18.16 24.51 -4.89
CA LYS A 448 18.94 25.39 -4.01
C LYS A 448 20.06 26.02 -4.82
N GLU A 449 19.89 27.29 -5.20
CA GLU A 449 20.83 28.03 -6.05
C GLU A 449 21.19 27.25 -7.34
N ASN A 450 22.43 26.77 -7.44
CA ASN A 450 22.98 26.00 -8.57
C ASN A 450 22.85 24.49 -8.39
N THR A 451 22.05 24.01 -7.43
CA THR A 451 21.88 22.57 -7.17
C THR A 451 20.42 22.16 -7.30
N LEU A 452 20.22 21.00 -7.94
CA LEU A 452 18.97 20.28 -7.97
C LEU A 452 19.10 19.03 -7.11
N ILE A 453 18.13 18.79 -6.23
CA ILE A 453 18.13 17.67 -5.29
C ILE A 453 16.83 16.89 -5.45
N ALA A 454 16.92 15.65 -5.93
CA ALA A 454 15.82 14.73 -5.98
C ALA A 454 15.87 13.76 -4.81
N SER A 455 14.76 13.62 -4.08
CA SER A 455 14.61 12.62 -3.02
C SER A 455 13.76 11.46 -3.54
N THR A 456 14.31 10.25 -3.56
CA THR A 456 13.66 9.05 -4.11
C THR A 456 13.93 7.80 -3.28
N LYS A 457 13.08 6.77 -3.43
CA LYS A 457 13.29 5.42 -2.86
C LYS A 457 13.59 4.38 -3.94
N THR A 458 13.74 4.82 -5.18
CA THR A 458 13.72 3.95 -6.35
C THR A 458 15.06 4.05 -7.05
N LEU A 459 15.72 2.91 -7.27
CA LEU A 459 16.95 2.87 -8.07
C LEU A 459 16.60 2.92 -9.57
N GLY A 460 17.60 3.13 -10.42
CA GLY A 460 17.40 3.21 -11.86
C GLY A 460 18.21 4.32 -12.53
N THR A 461 17.75 4.74 -13.70
CA THR A 461 18.41 5.75 -14.51
C THR A 461 17.77 7.12 -14.30
N TYR A 462 18.60 8.13 -14.06
CA TYR A 462 18.21 9.50 -13.82
C TYR A 462 18.95 10.43 -14.78
N ALA A 463 18.30 11.52 -15.18
CA ALA A 463 18.91 12.55 -16.03
C ALA A 463 18.31 13.92 -15.70
N LEU A 464 18.96 14.98 -16.19
CA LEU A 464 18.33 16.29 -16.22
C LEU A 464 17.29 16.35 -17.35
N ALA A 465 16.14 16.92 -17.05
CA ALA A 465 15.09 17.18 -18.03
C ALA A 465 14.61 18.62 -17.86
N THR A 466 13.99 19.16 -18.91
CA THR A 466 13.48 20.53 -18.95
C THR A 466 11.99 20.52 -19.21
N ASP A 467 11.26 21.42 -18.57
CA ASP A 467 9.86 21.68 -18.87
C ASP A 467 9.61 23.17 -19.08
N THR A 468 9.21 23.53 -20.30
CA THR A 468 8.93 24.91 -20.72
C THR A 468 7.46 25.12 -21.10
N ILE A 469 6.64 24.08 -21.00
CA ILE A 469 5.27 24.09 -21.51
C ILE A 469 4.34 24.46 -20.36
N ASN A 470 3.47 25.45 -20.58
CA ASN A 470 2.49 25.80 -19.56
C ASN A 470 1.41 24.72 -19.42
N PRO A 471 0.88 24.48 -18.21
CA PRO A 471 -0.30 23.66 -18.01
C PRO A 471 -1.48 24.10 -18.88
N THR A 472 -2.34 23.16 -19.23
CA THR A 472 -3.57 23.43 -19.97
C THR A 472 -4.77 23.52 -19.04
N ILE A 473 -5.71 24.41 -19.35
CA ILE A 473 -6.97 24.59 -18.61
C ILE A 473 -8.12 24.53 -19.61
N THR A 474 -9.08 23.64 -19.40
CA THR A 474 -10.20 23.43 -20.34
C THR A 474 -11.53 23.33 -19.60
N PRO A 475 -12.46 24.29 -19.78
CA PRO A 475 -13.82 24.17 -19.26
C PRO A 475 -14.52 22.92 -19.79
N ILE A 476 -15.21 22.19 -18.92
CA ILE A 476 -15.89 20.93 -19.30
C ILE A 476 -17.38 21.17 -19.59
N ASN A 477 -18.07 21.85 -18.68
CA ASN A 477 -19.53 21.95 -18.72
C ASN A 477 -20.07 23.37 -18.86
N PHE A 478 -19.21 24.33 -19.20
CA PHE A 478 -19.59 25.73 -19.36
C PHE A 478 -18.73 26.45 -20.40
N LYS A 479 -19.24 27.56 -20.91
CA LYS A 479 -18.59 28.46 -21.87
C LYS A 479 -18.65 29.91 -21.37
N ASN A 480 -17.88 30.78 -22.01
CA ASN A 480 -17.89 32.20 -21.70
C ASN A 480 -19.30 32.79 -21.86
N ASN A 481 -19.72 33.61 -20.90
CA ASN A 481 -21.05 34.23 -20.78
C ASN A 481 -22.22 33.25 -20.66
N GLN A 482 -22.00 31.98 -20.29
CA GLN A 482 -23.07 31.01 -20.16
C GLN A 482 -23.88 31.19 -18.86
N TRP A 483 -25.20 30.97 -18.96
CA TRP A 483 -26.07 30.78 -17.79
C TRP A 483 -25.88 29.38 -17.20
N MET A 484 -25.49 29.35 -15.94
CA MET A 484 -25.17 28.13 -15.18
C MET A 484 -26.23 27.77 -14.14
N SER A 485 -27.35 28.50 -14.03
CA SER A 485 -28.38 28.28 -12.99
C SER A 485 -28.85 26.83 -12.86
N ASN A 486 -28.99 26.11 -13.97
CA ASN A 486 -29.46 24.71 -13.98
C ASN A 486 -28.35 23.67 -13.68
N TYR A 487 -27.12 24.12 -13.41
CA TYR A 487 -25.98 23.27 -13.13
C TYR A 487 -25.68 23.25 -11.63
N HIS A 488 -25.46 22.04 -11.12
CA HIS A 488 -25.07 21.79 -9.73
C HIS A 488 -23.56 21.98 -9.50
N TYR A 489 -22.77 21.84 -10.56
CA TYR A 489 -21.31 21.84 -10.51
C TYR A 489 -20.69 22.71 -11.59
N LEU A 490 -19.53 23.28 -11.27
CA LEU A 490 -18.59 23.85 -12.22
C LEU A 490 -17.42 22.88 -12.38
N LYS A 491 -17.11 22.48 -13.62
CA LYS A 491 -16.07 21.49 -13.90
C LYS A 491 -15.05 22.00 -14.92
N ILE A 492 -13.77 21.87 -14.59
CA ILE A 492 -12.64 22.28 -15.44
C ILE A 492 -11.61 21.16 -15.45
N LYS A 493 -11.12 20.78 -16.63
CA LYS A 493 -9.98 19.89 -16.78
C LYS A 493 -8.69 20.69 -16.69
N ILE A 494 -7.71 20.18 -15.96
CA ILE A 494 -6.35 20.72 -15.91
C ILE A 494 -5.38 19.62 -16.32
N ASP A 495 -4.38 19.92 -17.14
CA ASP A 495 -3.40 18.91 -17.55
C ASP A 495 -2.01 19.51 -17.72
N ASP A 496 -0.99 18.69 -17.57
CA ASP A 496 0.41 19.04 -17.81
C ASP A 496 1.13 17.86 -18.47
N VAL A 497 1.88 18.16 -19.53
CA VAL A 497 2.59 17.15 -20.34
C VAL A 497 4.03 16.91 -19.87
N GLY A 498 4.55 17.78 -19.00
CA GLY A 498 5.93 17.79 -18.55
C GLY A 498 6.06 17.35 -17.09
N SER A 499 6.37 18.30 -16.23
CA SER A 499 6.75 18.10 -14.83
C SER A 499 5.58 17.74 -13.91
N GLY A 500 4.34 17.87 -14.38
CA GLY A 500 3.10 17.63 -13.65
C GLY A 500 2.62 18.86 -12.88
N ILE A 501 1.35 18.84 -12.48
CA ILE A 501 0.72 19.94 -11.72
C ILE A 501 1.25 19.97 -10.28
N SER A 502 1.67 21.16 -9.81
CA SER A 502 2.07 21.41 -8.42
C SER A 502 0.95 22.03 -7.59
N ASN A 503 0.22 23.00 -8.16
CA ASN A 503 -0.81 23.74 -7.43
C ASN A 503 -1.87 24.33 -8.38
N TYR A 504 -3.03 24.63 -7.81
CA TYR A 504 -4.11 25.37 -8.46
C TYR A 504 -4.80 26.32 -7.47
N ARG A 505 -5.34 27.44 -7.97
CA ARG A 505 -6.16 28.36 -7.18
C ARG A 505 -7.30 28.91 -8.02
N ALA A 506 -8.52 28.74 -7.52
CA ALA A 506 -9.73 29.27 -8.16
C ALA A 506 -10.38 30.35 -7.29
N THR A 507 -10.82 31.43 -7.93
CA THR A 507 -11.65 32.46 -7.30
C THR A 507 -12.86 32.79 -8.18
N VAL A 508 -13.96 33.18 -7.54
CA VAL A 508 -15.12 33.78 -8.20
C VAL A 508 -15.35 35.15 -7.58
N ASN A 509 -15.37 36.20 -8.42
CA ASN A 509 -15.48 37.59 -7.97
C ASN A 509 -14.41 37.94 -6.91
N GLY A 510 -13.20 37.42 -7.07
CA GLY A 510 -12.08 37.61 -6.14
C GLY A 510 -12.12 36.76 -4.87
N LYS A 511 -13.22 36.07 -4.57
CA LYS A 511 -13.35 35.17 -3.40
C LYS A 511 -12.91 33.76 -3.76
N TRP A 512 -12.13 33.11 -2.89
CA TRP A 512 -11.72 31.72 -3.10
C TRP A 512 -12.92 30.77 -3.14
N ILE A 513 -12.88 29.80 -4.04
CA ILE A 513 -13.85 28.71 -4.10
C ILE A 513 -13.15 27.37 -3.93
N LEU A 514 -13.79 26.47 -3.19
CA LEU A 514 -13.31 25.11 -3.00
C LEU A 514 -13.42 24.35 -4.33
N MET A 515 -12.28 23.85 -4.80
CA MET A 515 -12.17 22.98 -5.96
C MET A 515 -11.67 21.60 -5.50
N GLU A 516 -12.47 20.57 -5.72
CA GLU A 516 -12.06 19.17 -5.54
C GLU A 516 -11.32 18.70 -6.79
N TYR A 517 -10.04 18.35 -6.66
CA TYR A 517 -9.23 17.82 -7.75
C TYR A 517 -9.22 16.28 -7.74
N ASP A 518 -9.75 15.70 -8.80
CA ASP A 518 -9.59 14.28 -9.10
C ASP A 518 -8.43 14.09 -10.08
N TYR A 519 -7.29 13.63 -9.58
CA TYR A 519 -6.08 13.40 -10.39
C TYR A 519 -6.25 12.28 -11.44
N LYS A 520 -7.22 11.37 -11.28
CA LYS A 520 -7.46 10.25 -12.20
C LYS A 520 -8.12 10.75 -13.48
N THR A 521 -9.06 11.67 -13.33
CA THR A 521 -9.78 12.32 -14.44
C THR A 521 -9.21 13.68 -14.80
N LYS A 522 -8.20 14.14 -14.04
CA LYS A 522 -7.56 15.45 -14.13
C LYS A 522 -8.56 16.61 -14.09
N THR A 523 -9.60 16.48 -13.25
CA THR A 523 -10.74 17.40 -13.22
C THR A 523 -10.85 18.11 -11.87
N LEU A 524 -10.98 19.43 -11.91
CA LEU A 524 -11.40 20.27 -10.80
C LEU A 524 -12.92 20.42 -10.81
N THR A 525 -13.56 20.20 -9.66
CA THR A 525 -15.01 20.35 -9.49
C THR A 525 -15.32 21.27 -8.31
N HIS A 526 -16.12 22.30 -8.55
CA HIS A 526 -16.74 23.12 -7.50
C HIS A 526 -18.25 22.84 -7.43
N SER A 527 -18.80 22.74 -6.23
CA SER A 527 -20.24 22.59 -6.01
C SER A 527 -20.88 23.95 -5.73
N PHE A 528 -21.87 24.33 -6.53
CA PHE A 528 -22.60 25.57 -6.28
C PHE A 528 -23.47 25.51 -5.00
N SER A 529 -23.68 24.31 -4.45
CA SER A 529 -24.33 24.14 -3.14
C SER A 529 -23.50 24.68 -1.97
N ASP A 530 -22.23 25.01 -2.19
CA ASP A 530 -21.36 25.61 -1.16
C ASP A 530 -21.80 27.04 -0.79
N GLY A 531 -22.66 27.68 -1.60
CA GLY A 531 -23.25 28.98 -1.29
C GLY A 531 -22.29 30.18 -1.37
N VAL A 532 -21.09 30.00 -1.92
CA VAL A 532 -20.09 31.08 -2.07
C VAL A 532 -20.27 31.91 -3.35
N VAL A 533 -20.93 31.33 -4.36
CA VAL A 533 -21.25 31.97 -5.63
C VAL A 533 -22.71 32.43 -5.60
N THR A 534 -22.94 33.68 -5.18
CA THR A 534 -24.29 34.23 -4.95
C THR A 534 -24.70 35.30 -5.95
N ASP A 535 -23.75 35.92 -6.64
CA ASP A 535 -24.02 37.05 -7.54
C ASP A 535 -24.61 36.57 -8.87
N THR A 536 -25.35 37.44 -9.56
CA THR A 536 -25.90 37.10 -10.88
C THR A 536 -24.81 37.00 -11.94
N LYS A 537 -23.84 37.91 -11.91
CA LYS A 537 -22.69 37.94 -12.81
C LYS A 537 -21.44 37.52 -12.04
N ASN A 538 -20.76 36.49 -12.54
CA ASN A 538 -19.64 35.87 -11.85
C ASN A 538 -18.41 35.82 -12.75
N ASN A 539 -17.30 36.35 -12.27
CA ASN A 539 -15.98 36.24 -12.90
C ASN A 539 -15.19 35.12 -12.24
N LEU A 540 -15.02 34.01 -12.95
CA LEU A 540 -14.16 32.91 -12.54
C LEU A 540 -12.72 33.19 -12.97
N LYS A 541 -11.78 33.06 -12.05
CA LYS A 541 -10.35 33.04 -12.31
C LYS A 541 -9.74 31.76 -11.77
N LEU A 542 -9.04 31.01 -12.61
CA LEU A 542 -8.29 29.80 -12.23
C LEU A 542 -6.83 29.96 -12.65
N ILE A 543 -5.93 29.79 -11.70
CA ILE A 543 -4.48 29.74 -11.92
C ILE A 543 -4.02 28.31 -11.67
N VAL A 544 -3.25 27.75 -12.59
CA VAL A 544 -2.67 26.40 -12.48
C VAL A 544 -1.16 26.52 -12.68
N THR A 545 -0.38 25.84 -11.83
CA THR A 545 1.09 25.88 -11.85
C THR A 545 1.66 24.47 -11.85
N ASP A 546 2.69 24.23 -12.65
CA ASP A 546 3.41 22.95 -12.70
C ASP A 546 4.54 22.87 -11.64
N ASN A 547 5.31 21.78 -11.64
CA ASN A 547 6.39 21.55 -10.68
C ASN A 547 7.68 22.35 -10.95
N VAL A 548 7.79 23.06 -12.08
CA VAL A 548 8.93 23.95 -12.41
C VAL A 548 8.52 25.44 -12.51
N GLY A 549 7.28 25.77 -12.15
CA GLY A 549 6.74 27.12 -12.09
C GLY A 549 6.21 27.68 -13.42
N ASN A 550 6.02 26.87 -14.47
CA ASN A 550 5.15 27.28 -15.58
C ASN A 550 3.72 27.42 -15.07
N ASN A 551 2.99 28.43 -15.54
CA ASN A 551 1.64 28.66 -15.09
C ASN A 551 0.72 29.11 -16.22
N SER A 552 -0.56 28.78 -16.07
CA SER A 552 -1.64 29.22 -16.93
C SER A 552 -2.71 29.89 -16.09
N THR A 553 -3.25 30.98 -16.61
CA THR A 553 -4.40 31.69 -16.02
C THR A 553 -5.58 31.59 -16.99
N PHE A 554 -6.72 31.13 -16.48
CA PHE A 554 -7.98 31.07 -17.19
C PHE A 554 -8.98 32.00 -16.50
N GLU A 555 -9.54 32.95 -17.25
CA GLU A 555 -10.57 33.87 -16.78
C GLU A 555 -11.80 33.81 -17.68
N THR A 556 -13.00 33.75 -17.10
CA THR A 556 -14.24 33.75 -17.86
C THR A 556 -15.43 34.22 -17.04
N LEU A 557 -16.42 34.79 -17.73
CA LEU A 557 -17.68 35.19 -17.12
C LEU A 557 -18.72 34.08 -17.23
N PHE A 558 -19.52 33.89 -16.20
CA PHE A 558 -20.74 33.09 -16.23
C PHE A 558 -21.85 33.76 -15.42
N TYR A 559 -23.10 33.39 -15.69
CA TYR A 559 -24.27 33.95 -15.03
C TYR A 559 -25.01 32.90 -14.23
N ARG A 560 -25.57 33.27 -13.07
CA ARG A 560 -26.45 32.42 -12.25
C ARG A 560 -27.59 33.26 -11.69
N LYS A 561 -28.65 32.62 -11.24
CA LYS A 561 -29.80 33.21 -10.53
C LYS A 561 -30.44 32.13 -9.69
#